data_AF-A0A2V5M614-F1
#
_entry.id   AF-A0A2V5M614-F1
#
_cell.length_a   1.000
_cell.length_b   1.000
_cell.length_c   1.000
_cell.angle_alpha   90.00
_cell.angle_beta   90.00
_cell.angle_gamma   90.00
#
_symmetry.space_group_name_H-M   'P 1'
#
loop_
_entity.id
_entity.type
_entity.pdbx_description
1 polymer ?
#
loop_
_entity_poly.entity_id
_entity_poly.type
_entity_poly.pdbx_seq_one_letter_code
_entity_poly.pdbx_strand_id
1 'polypeptide(L)'
;ALTSDYAFKQVAHLANNIGPRLTGSAQAAKAVGYVAEEMKTVGCEVQLEEVMVPHWVRGIETAELTQYPGQASGTTQKIVLCALGASVATPPQGITADIICIRDFEELKSMPR
;
A
#
# COMPACT_ATOMS: atom_id res chain seq x y z
N ALA A 1 -29.76 10.15 9.41
CA ALA A 1 -28.41 10.33 8.82
C ALA A 1 -27.91 11.76 8.99
N LEU A 2 -28.63 12.80 8.54
CA LEU A 2 -28.16 14.19 8.57
C LEU A 2 -28.08 14.84 9.97
N THR A 3 -28.61 14.19 11.01
CA THR A 3 -28.70 14.72 12.38
C THR A 3 -27.75 14.01 13.37
N SER A 4 -26.94 13.06 12.90
CA SER A 4 -26.04 12.27 13.75
C SER A 4 -24.65 12.20 13.13
N ASP A 5 -23.63 12.38 13.98
CA ASP A 5 -22.22 12.25 13.63
C ASP A 5 -21.68 10.83 13.82
N TYR A 6 -22.54 9.87 14.16
CA TYR A 6 -22.14 8.49 14.51
C TYR A 6 -21.25 7.86 13.45
N ALA A 7 -21.68 7.84 12.18
CA ALA A 7 -20.89 7.25 11.10
C ALA A 7 -19.53 7.94 10.91
N PHE A 8 -19.48 9.26 11.10
CA PHE A 8 -18.25 10.03 11.05
C PHE A 8 -17.29 9.62 12.18
N LYS A 9 -17.78 9.46 13.41
CA LYS A 9 -16.98 8.99 14.55
C LYS A 9 -16.41 7.59 14.31
N GLN A 10 -17.21 6.69 13.76
CA GLN A 10 -16.77 5.31 13.45
C GLN A 10 -15.64 5.30 12.41
N VAL A 11 -15.81 6.01 11.28
CA VAL A 11 -14.75 6.08 10.27
C VAL A 11 -13.54 6.87 10.75
N ALA A 12 -13.73 7.89 11.59
CA ALA A 12 -12.65 8.65 12.20
C ALA A 12 -11.81 7.79 13.14
N HIS A 13 -12.42 6.94 13.98
CA HIS A 13 -11.67 6.01 14.83
C HIS A 13 -10.88 5.00 13.99
N LEU A 14 -11.51 4.41 12.97
CA LEU A 14 -10.82 3.53 12.05
C LEU A 14 -9.62 4.24 11.40
N ALA A 15 -9.82 5.42 10.80
CA ALA A 15 -8.77 6.13 10.06
C ALA A 15 -7.66 6.70 10.96
N ASN A 16 -8.02 7.35 12.06
CA ASN A 16 -7.09 8.14 12.86
C ASN A 16 -6.45 7.35 14.01
N ASN A 17 -7.20 6.41 14.61
CA ASN A 17 -6.72 5.66 15.77
C ASN A 17 -6.16 4.29 15.37
N ILE A 18 -6.77 3.59 14.41
CA ILE A 18 -6.28 2.30 13.93
C ILE A 18 -5.29 2.46 12.76
N GLY A 19 -5.55 3.39 11.84
CA GLY A 19 -4.61 3.69 10.75
C GLY A 19 -4.73 2.72 9.56
N PRO A 20 -3.67 2.52 8.75
CA PRO A 20 -3.71 1.68 7.54
C PRO A 20 -4.01 0.21 7.85
N ARG A 21 -4.98 -0.40 7.17
CA ARG A 21 -5.53 -1.74 7.47
C ARG A 21 -5.33 -2.74 6.33
N LEU A 22 -4.10 -2.93 5.86
CA LEU A 22 -3.80 -3.94 4.84
C LEU A 22 -4.14 -5.34 5.36
N THR A 23 -4.71 -6.22 4.53
CA THR A 23 -5.03 -7.60 4.93
C THR A 23 -3.80 -8.32 5.48
N GLY A 24 -3.97 -9.04 6.58
CA GLY A 24 -2.87 -9.72 7.29
C GLY A 24 -2.05 -8.82 8.24
N SER A 25 -2.30 -7.49 8.27
CA SER A 25 -1.64 -6.59 9.21
C SER A 25 -2.26 -6.61 10.62
N ALA A 26 -1.50 -6.19 11.63
CA ALA A 26 -1.98 -6.01 13.00
C ALA A 26 -3.15 -5.00 13.08
N GLN A 27 -3.11 -3.95 12.27
CA GLN A 27 -4.14 -2.93 12.19
C GLN A 27 -5.44 -3.48 11.59
N ALA A 28 -5.36 -4.37 10.59
CA ALA A 28 -6.55 -5.06 10.06
C ALA A 28 -7.20 -5.95 11.14
N ALA A 29 -6.41 -6.72 11.87
CA ALA A 29 -6.91 -7.52 13.00
C ALA A 29 -7.56 -6.64 14.09
N LYS A 30 -6.94 -5.50 14.43
CA LYS A 30 -7.50 -4.52 15.37
C LYS A 30 -8.83 -3.94 14.88
N ALA A 31 -8.95 -3.66 13.59
CA ALA A 31 -10.17 -3.14 13.00
C ALA A 31 -11.33 -4.13 13.03
N VAL A 32 -11.05 -5.42 12.76
CA VAL A 32 -12.06 -6.49 12.89
C VAL A 32 -12.60 -6.53 14.32
N GLY A 33 -11.71 -6.55 15.31
CA GLY A 33 -12.11 -6.52 16.72
C GLY A 33 -12.91 -5.26 17.08
N TYR A 34 -12.45 -4.08 16.64
CA TYR A 34 -13.16 -2.82 16.88
C TYR A 34 -14.59 -2.83 16.31
N VAL A 35 -14.75 -3.19 15.04
CA VAL A 35 -16.08 -3.20 14.39
C VAL A 35 -17.00 -4.22 15.05
N ALA A 36 -16.49 -5.40 15.40
CA ALA A 36 -17.27 -6.41 16.10
C ALA A 36 -17.81 -5.91 17.45
N GLU A 37 -16.98 -5.22 18.24
CA GLU A 37 -17.42 -4.63 19.50
C GLU A 37 -18.44 -3.49 19.29
N GLU A 38 -18.21 -2.59 18.35
CA GLU A 38 -19.16 -1.51 18.03
C GLU A 38 -20.50 -2.04 17.52
N MET A 39 -20.51 -3.15 16.78
CA MET A 39 -21.74 -3.81 16.37
C MET A 39 -22.48 -4.44 17.56
N LYS A 40 -21.76 -5.03 18.53
CA LYS A 40 -22.38 -5.53 19.77
C LYS A 40 -22.98 -4.39 20.60
N THR A 41 -22.32 -3.23 20.69
CA THR A 41 -22.81 -2.10 21.51
C THR A 41 -24.12 -1.53 20.99
N VAL A 42 -24.36 -1.60 19.68
CA VAL A 42 -25.65 -1.19 19.06
C VAL A 42 -26.72 -2.29 19.08
N GLY A 43 -26.43 -3.43 19.73
CA GLY A 43 -27.39 -4.52 19.94
C GLY A 43 -27.47 -5.54 18.82
N CYS A 44 -26.48 -5.58 17.91
CA CYS A 44 -26.42 -6.64 16.90
C CYS A 44 -25.90 -7.96 17.50
N GLU A 45 -26.39 -9.07 16.97
CA GLU A 45 -25.73 -10.37 17.11
C GLU A 45 -24.51 -10.41 16.19
N VAL A 46 -23.35 -10.78 16.73
CA VAL A 46 -22.06 -10.68 16.02
C VAL A 46 -21.29 -11.99 16.12
N GLN A 47 -20.83 -12.47 14.98
CA GLN A 47 -19.93 -13.60 14.83
C GLN A 47 -18.72 -13.19 13.97
N LEU A 48 -17.55 -13.71 14.33
CA LEU A 48 -16.34 -13.56 13.53
C LEU A 48 -16.09 -14.85 12.75
N GLU A 49 -15.84 -14.71 11.45
CA GLU A 49 -15.48 -15.81 10.56
C GLU A 49 -13.99 -15.71 10.22
N GLU A 50 -13.26 -16.79 10.42
CA GLU A 50 -11.84 -16.84 10.10
C GLU A 50 -11.62 -16.92 8.59
N VAL A 51 -10.69 -16.10 8.08
CA VAL A 51 -10.34 -16.08 6.65
C VAL A 51 -8.83 -16.11 6.50
N MET A 52 -8.33 -17.03 5.66
CA MET A 52 -6.93 -17.07 5.26
C MET A 52 -6.63 -15.95 4.27
N VAL A 53 -5.60 -15.15 4.57
CA VAL A 53 -5.20 -14.01 3.74
C VAL A 53 -3.72 -14.06 3.39
N PRO A 54 -3.30 -13.52 2.23
CA PRO A 54 -1.90 -13.33 1.93
C PRO A 54 -1.28 -12.32 2.91
N HIS A 55 -0.04 -12.60 3.34
CA HIS A 55 0.73 -11.72 4.21
C HIS A 55 1.89 -11.11 3.41
N TRP A 56 1.72 -9.85 3.01
CA TRP A 56 2.74 -9.07 2.33
C TRP A 56 3.13 -7.88 3.21
N VAL A 57 4.43 -7.74 3.47
CA VAL A 57 4.98 -6.64 4.27
C VAL A 57 5.82 -5.76 3.37
N ARG A 58 5.47 -4.48 3.32
CA ARG A 58 6.22 -3.49 2.54
C ARG A 58 7.62 -3.33 3.13
N GLY A 59 8.63 -3.39 2.26
CA GLY A 59 10.03 -3.16 2.61
C GLY A 59 10.51 -1.73 2.38
N ILE A 60 11.82 -1.57 2.24
CA ILE A 60 12.45 -0.29 1.85
C ILE A 60 12.20 -0.04 0.37
N GLU A 61 11.83 1.19 0.04
CA GLU A 61 11.51 1.63 -1.32
C GLU A 61 12.21 2.96 -1.61
N THR A 62 13.21 2.90 -2.47
CA THR A 62 13.99 4.07 -2.89
C THR A 62 14.39 3.91 -4.35
N ALA A 63 14.33 5.00 -5.12
CA ALA A 63 15.00 5.06 -6.41
C ALA A 63 15.48 6.48 -6.68
N GLU A 64 16.40 6.57 -7.63
CA GLU A 64 16.93 7.81 -8.15
C GLU A 64 17.26 7.67 -9.63
N LEU A 65 17.17 8.77 -10.37
CA LEU A 65 17.79 8.88 -11.68
C LEU A 65 19.27 9.19 -11.46
N THR A 66 20.13 8.25 -11.84
CA THR A 66 21.58 8.34 -11.67
C THR A 66 22.28 8.99 -12.87
N GLN A 67 21.67 8.90 -14.06
CA GLN A 67 22.16 9.52 -15.27
C GLN A 67 21.01 10.04 -16.15
N TYR A 68 21.12 11.29 -16.61
CA TYR A 68 20.21 11.88 -17.57
C TYR A 68 20.87 13.01 -18.38
N PRO A 69 20.41 13.27 -19.63
CA PRO A 69 20.98 14.33 -20.46
C PRO A 69 20.95 15.70 -19.79
N GLY A 70 22.09 16.41 -19.81
CA GLY A 70 22.22 17.75 -19.25
C GLY A 70 22.41 17.80 -17.73
N GLN A 71 22.60 16.67 -17.06
CA GLN A 71 22.87 16.66 -15.61
C GLN A 71 24.21 17.30 -15.26
N ALA A 72 24.29 17.91 -14.07
CA ALA A 72 25.56 18.31 -13.50
C ALA A 72 26.36 17.06 -13.10
N SER A 73 27.69 17.12 -13.22
CA SER A 73 28.55 15.98 -12.89
C SER A 73 28.38 15.59 -11.42
N GLY A 74 28.12 14.31 -11.16
CA GLY A 74 27.98 13.75 -9.81
C GLY A 74 26.64 14.03 -9.12
N THR A 75 25.62 14.52 -9.83
CA THR A 75 24.27 14.72 -9.25
C THR A 75 23.32 13.58 -9.59
N THR A 76 22.41 13.28 -8.67
CA THR A 76 21.27 12.36 -8.89
C THR A 76 19.95 13.08 -8.64
N GLN A 77 18.84 12.52 -9.12
CA GLN A 77 17.49 13.00 -8.80
C GLN A 77 16.70 11.93 -8.06
N LYS A 78 16.23 12.25 -6.86
CA LYS A 78 15.34 11.38 -6.09
C LYS A 78 14.03 11.14 -6.83
N ILE A 79 13.62 9.87 -6.92
CA ILE A 79 12.29 9.48 -7.40
C ILE A 79 11.43 9.11 -6.18
N VAL A 80 10.26 9.74 -6.07
CA VAL A 80 9.23 9.30 -5.12
C VAL A 80 8.45 8.17 -5.78
N LEU A 81 8.51 6.98 -5.17
CA LEU A 81 7.87 5.78 -5.68
C LEU A 81 7.19 5.00 -4.56
N CYS A 82 6.41 4.00 -4.94
CA CYS A 82 5.76 3.04 -4.07
C CYS A 82 5.78 1.69 -4.80
N ALA A 83 6.19 0.60 -4.15
CA ALA A 83 6.14 -0.70 -4.81
C ALA A 83 4.71 -1.12 -5.05
N LEU A 84 4.51 -1.78 -6.20
CA LEU A 84 3.27 -2.45 -6.52
C LEU A 84 3.00 -3.57 -5.51
N GLY A 85 1.71 -3.76 -5.18
CA GLY A 85 1.31 -4.83 -4.28
C GLY A 85 1.81 -6.19 -4.77
N ALA A 86 2.35 -7.00 -3.85
CA ALA A 86 2.97 -8.29 -4.12
C ALA A 86 4.29 -8.27 -4.92
N SER A 87 4.88 -7.10 -5.19
CA SER A 87 6.25 -7.05 -5.74
C SER A 87 7.25 -7.70 -4.79
N VAL A 88 8.22 -8.41 -5.37
CA VAL A 88 9.38 -8.96 -4.65
C VAL A 88 10.43 -7.87 -4.41
N ALA A 89 11.31 -8.11 -3.44
CA ALA A 89 12.43 -7.21 -3.16
C ALA A 89 13.48 -7.27 -4.28
N THR A 90 14.17 -6.15 -4.50
CA THR A 90 15.41 -6.13 -5.28
C THR A 90 16.53 -6.87 -4.52
N PRO A 91 17.62 -7.29 -5.19
CA PRO A 91 18.80 -7.84 -4.52
C PRO A 91 19.34 -6.88 -3.44
N PRO A 92 20.03 -7.38 -2.39
CA PRO A 92 20.53 -6.54 -1.30
C PRO A 92 21.42 -5.36 -1.75
N GLN A 93 22.15 -5.53 -2.85
CA GLN A 93 22.99 -4.51 -3.46
C GLN A 93 22.24 -3.49 -4.34
N GLY A 94 20.92 -3.62 -4.49
CA GLY A 94 20.11 -2.80 -5.39
C GLY A 94 20.19 -3.24 -6.87
N ILE A 95 19.50 -2.49 -7.73
CA ILE A 95 19.53 -2.64 -9.18
C ILE A 95 19.76 -1.25 -9.80
N THR A 96 20.77 -1.14 -10.66
CA THR A 96 20.98 0.03 -11.52
C THR A 96 20.93 -0.47 -12.97
N ALA A 97 20.03 0.09 -13.77
CA ALA A 97 19.82 -0.33 -15.15
C ALA A 97 19.34 0.84 -16.01
N ASP A 98 19.56 0.72 -17.31
CA ASP A 98 18.96 1.61 -18.29
C ASP A 98 17.44 1.40 -18.34
N ILE A 99 16.70 2.49 -18.54
CA ILE A 99 15.25 2.46 -18.64
C ILE A 99 14.81 2.63 -20.09
N ILE A 100 13.67 2.04 -20.43
CA ILE A 100 12.98 2.29 -21.70
C ILE A 100 11.58 2.81 -21.37
N CYS A 101 11.24 3.96 -21.92
CA CYS A 101 9.91 4.55 -21.74
C CYS A 101 8.92 3.89 -22.69
N ILE A 102 7.88 3.27 -22.14
CA ILE A 102 6.82 2.57 -22.88
C ILE A 102 5.48 3.20 -22.56
N ARG A 103 4.65 3.42 -23.58
CA ARG A 103 3.37 4.11 -23.48
C ARG A 103 2.27 3.24 -22.88
N ASP A 104 2.21 1.99 -23.30
CA ASP A 104 1.15 1.06 -22.93
C ASP A 104 1.62 -0.41 -23.02
N PHE A 105 0.75 -1.32 -22.57
CA PHE A 105 1.07 -2.75 -22.56
C PHE A 105 1.14 -3.39 -23.95
N GLU A 106 0.54 -2.78 -24.98
CA GLU A 106 0.63 -3.31 -26.35
C GLU A 106 2.00 -3.00 -26.95
N GLU A 107 2.50 -1.78 -26.75
CA GLU A 107 3.87 -1.43 -27.09
C GLU A 107 4.87 -2.34 -26.36
N LEU A 108 4.71 -2.56 -25.05
CA LEU A 108 5.58 -3.45 -24.27
C LEU A 108 5.62 -4.88 -24.85
N LYS A 109 4.46 -5.44 -25.21
CA LYS A 109 4.37 -6.79 -25.78
C LYS A 109 5.02 -6.90 -27.16
N SER A 110 5.03 -5.81 -27.92
CA SER A 110 5.64 -5.77 -29.26
C SER A 110 7.17 -5.75 -29.25
N MET A 111 7.78 -5.45 -28.09
CA MET A 111 9.23 -5.37 -27.97
C MET A 111 9.91 -6.74 -28.11
N PRO A 112 11.15 -6.79 -28.63
CA PRO A 112 11.97 -8.00 -28.60
C PRO A 112 12.18 -8.46 -27.16
N ARG A 113 12.11 -9.78 -26.94
CA ARG A 113 12.44 -10.41 -25.65
C ARG A 113 13.94 -10.65 -25.52
#